data_AF-Q9X0X3-F1
#
_entry.id   AF-Q9X0X3-F1
#
_cell.length_a   1.000
_cell.length_b   1.000
_cell.length_c   1.000
_cell.angle_alpha   90.00
_cell.angle_beta   90.00
_cell.angle_gamma   90.00
#
_symmetry.space_group_name_H-M   'P 1'
#
loop_
_entity.id
_entity.type
_entity.pdbx_description
1 polymer ?
#
loop_
_entity_poly.entity_id
_entity_poly.type
_entity_poly.pdbx_seq_one_letter_code
_entity_poly.pdbx_strand_id
1 'polypeptide(L)'
;MKLRYLNILKEKLGREPTFVELQAFSVMWSEHCGYSHTKKYIRRLPKTGFEGNAGVVNLDDYYSVAFKIESHNHPSAIEPYNGAATGVGGIIRDVLAMGARPTAIFDSLHMSRIIDGIIEGIADYGNSIGVPTVGGELRISSLYAHNPLVNVLAAGVVRNDMLVDSKASRPGQVIVIFGGATGRDGIHGASFASEDLTGDKATKLSIQVGDPFAEKMLIEAFLEMVEEGLVEGAQDLGAGGVLSATSELVAKGNLGAIVHLDRVPLREPDMEPWEILISESQERMAVVTSPQKASRILEIARKHLLFGDVVAEVIEEPVYRVMYRNDLVMEVPVQLLANAPEEDIVEYTPGKIPEFKRVEFEEVNAREVFEQYDHMVGTDTVVPPGFGAAVMRIKRDGGYSLVTHSRADLALQDTYWGTLIAVLESVRKTLSVGAEPLAITNCVNYGDPDVDPVGLSAMMTALKNACEFSGVPVASGNASLYNTYQGKPIPPTLVVGMLGKVNPQKVAKPKPSKVFAVGWNDFELEREKELWRAIRKLSEEGAFILSSSQLLTRTHVETFREYGLKIEVKLPEVRPAHQMVLVFSERTPVVDVPVKEIGTLSR
;
A
#
# COMPACT_ATOMS: atom_id res chain seq x y z
N MET A 1 -15.05 -0.97 20.42
CA MET A 1 -14.00 -1.76 21.10
C MET A 1 -14.60 -3.06 21.63
N LYS A 2 -13.94 -4.21 21.39
CA LYS A 2 -14.37 -5.53 21.89
C LYS A 2 -14.32 -5.59 23.42
N LEU A 3 -15.26 -6.30 24.05
CA LEU A 3 -15.34 -6.43 25.51
C LEU A 3 -14.05 -7.02 26.12
N ARG A 4 -13.40 -7.97 25.43
CA ARG A 4 -12.10 -8.53 25.84
C ARG A 4 -11.02 -7.45 25.97
N TYR A 5 -10.94 -6.52 25.01
CA TYR A 5 -9.95 -5.44 25.01
C TYR A 5 -10.27 -4.41 26.08
N LEU A 6 -11.55 -4.09 26.30
CA LEU A 6 -11.94 -3.21 27.40
C LEU A 6 -11.50 -3.78 28.77
N ASN A 7 -11.62 -5.08 28.99
CA ASN A 7 -11.16 -5.71 30.24
C ASN A 7 -9.63 -5.63 30.39
N ILE A 8 -8.88 -5.91 29.32
CA ILE A 8 -7.40 -5.78 29.32
C ILE A 8 -6.98 -4.33 29.60
N LEU A 9 -7.69 -3.36 29.04
CA LEU A 9 -7.42 -1.94 29.27
C LEU A 9 -7.59 -1.57 30.75
N LYS A 10 -8.71 -1.96 31.35
CA LYS A 10 -8.99 -1.72 32.78
C LYS A 10 -7.93 -2.35 33.69
N GLU A 11 -7.53 -3.58 33.39
CA GLU A 11 -6.49 -4.28 34.12
C GLU A 11 -5.14 -3.54 34.03
N LYS A 12 -4.72 -3.13 32.82
CA LYS A 12 -3.45 -2.43 32.61
C LYS A 12 -3.44 -1.00 33.15
N LEU A 13 -4.58 -0.31 33.17
CA LEU A 13 -4.71 1.02 33.80
C LEU A 13 -4.87 0.94 35.32
N GLY A 14 -5.35 -0.18 35.86
CA GLY A 14 -5.69 -0.32 37.28
C GLY A 14 -6.91 0.50 37.71
N ARG A 15 -7.68 1.05 36.75
CA ARG A 15 -8.87 1.87 36.99
C ARG A 15 -9.82 1.85 35.78
N GLU A 16 -11.01 2.39 35.97
CA GLU A 16 -11.90 2.68 34.83
C GLU A 16 -11.29 3.77 33.95
N PRO A 17 -11.28 3.58 32.61
CA PRO A 17 -10.84 4.60 31.68
C PRO A 17 -11.85 5.75 31.62
N THR A 18 -11.36 6.98 31.42
CA THR A 18 -12.21 8.15 31.15
C THR A 18 -12.86 8.05 29.77
N PHE A 19 -13.85 8.90 29.49
CA PHE A 19 -14.47 8.94 28.16
C PHE A 19 -13.43 9.20 27.06
N VAL A 20 -12.53 10.16 27.25
CA VAL A 20 -11.50 10.50 26.24
C VAL A 20 -10.51 9.37 26.06
N GLU A 21 -10.10 8.70 27.14
CA GLU A 21 -9.25 7.51 27.07
C GLU A 21 -9.94 6.38 26.30
N LEU A 22 -11.22 6.13 26.55
CA LEU A 22 -11.99 5.14 25.79
C LEU A 22 -12.01 5.47 24.30
N GLN A 23 -12.20 6.75 23.93
CA GLN A 23 -12.14 7.16 22.54
C GLN A 23 -10.75 6.94 21.94
N ALA A 24 -9.70 7.37 22.63
CA ALA A 24 -8.32 7.20 22.16
C ALA A 24 -7.93 5.73 21.97
N PHE A 25 -8.21 4.89 22.97
CA PHE A 25 -7.93 3.45 22.88
C PHE A 25 -8.82 2.74 21.86
N SER A 26 -10.05 3.21 21.61
CA SER A 26 -10.91 2.61 20.57
C SER A 26 -10.33 2.73 19.17
N VAL A 27 -9.55 3.79 18.94
CA VAL A 27 -8.85 4.07 17.68
C VAL A 27 -7.51 3.35 17.66
N MET A 28 -6.65 3.54 18.66
CA MET A 28 -5.30 2.94 18.67
C MET A 28 -5.32 1.41 18.75
N TRP A 29 -6.35 0.82 19.38
CA TRP A 29 -6.54 -0.63 19.44
C TRP A 29 -7.57 -1.14 18.43
N SER A 30 -7.90 -0.32 17.41
CA SER A 30 -8.58 -0.82 16.22
C SER A 30 -7.69 -1.83 15.49
N GLU A 31 -8.29 -2.68 14.65
CA GLU A 31 -7.49 -3.61 13.84
C GLU A 31 -6.59 -2.85 12.86
N HIS A 32 -7.11 -1.75 12.31
CA HIS A 32 -6.41 -0.93 11.34
C HIS A 32 -5.13 -0.28 11.90
N CYS A 33 -5.16 0.26 13.13
CA CYS A 33 -3.95 0.83 13.76
C CYS A 33 -3.13 -0.23 14.52
N GLY A 34 -3.79 -1.16 15.21
CA GLY A 34 -3.15 -2.08 16.14
C GLY A 34 -2.61 -3.37 15.51
N TYR A 35 -3.14 -3.76 14.35
CA TYR A 35 -2.82 -5.02 13.67
C TYR A 35 -2.97 -6.25 14.57
N SER A 36 -3.97 -6.27 15.46
CA SER A 36 -4.09 -7.23 16.56
C SER A 36 -4.05 -8.70 16.08
N HIS A 37 -4.63 -9.01 14.91
CA HIS A 37 -4.67 -10.38 14.37
C HIS A 37 -3.43 -10.71 13.51
N THR A 38 -2.75 -9.73 12.95
CA THR A 38 -1.67 -9.94 11.97
C THR A 38 -0.27 -9.64 12.52
N LYS A 39 -0.13 -8.84 13.60
CA LYS A 39 1.16 -8.36 14.14
C LYS A 39 2.13 -9.49 14.49
N LYS A 40 1.67 -10.56 15.15
CA LYS A 40 2.52 -11.73 15.45
C LYS A 40 2.98 -12.45 14.18
N TYR A 41 2.13 -12.53 13.14
CA TYR A 41 2.51 -13.13 11.86
C TYR A 41 3.51 -12.25 11.09
N ILE A 42 3.31 -10.93 11.09
CA ILE A 42 4.20 -9.95 10.46
C ILE A 42 5.62 -10.07 11.02
N ARG A 43 5.77 -10.30 12.34
CA ARG A 43 7.09 -10.54 12.97
C ARG A 43 7.82 -11.79 12.46
N ARG A 44 7.11 -12.76 11.87
CA ARG A 44 7.69 -13.99 11.29
C ARG A 44 8.08 -13.84 9.82
N LEU A 45 7.72 -12.74 9.16
CA LEU A 45 8.06 -12.50 7.76
C LEU A 45 9.56 -12.19 7.60
N PRO A 46 10.19 -12.60 6.49
CA PRO A 46 11.54 -12.15 6.15
C PRO A 46 11.51 -10.66 5.77
N LYS A 47 11.80 -9.78 6.73
CA LYS A 47 11.73 -8.32 6.55
C LYS A 47 13.03 -7.73 5.98
N THR A 48 12.92 -6.62 5.27
CA THR A 48 14.06 -5.81 4.82
C THR A 48 13.75 -4.32 4.95
N GLY A 49 14.77 -3.50 4.77
CA GLY A 49 14.63 -2.06 4.63
C GLY A 49 14.56 -1.31 5.95
N PHE A 50 14.42 0.00 5.83
CA PHE A 50 14.23 0.89 6.97
C PHE A 50 12.77 0.83 7.43
N GLU A 51 12.54 0.60 8.73
CA GLU A 51 11.19 0.55 9.30
C GLU A 51 10.62 1.97 9.47
N GLY A 52 9.40 2.18 8.98
CA GLY A 52 8.70 3.46 9.03
C GLY A 52 7.32 3.35 8.42
N ASN A 53 6.82 4.46 7.88
CA ASN A 53 5.47 4.54 7.31
C ASN A 53 5.38 3.81 5.98
N ALA A 54 6.47 3.83 5.22
CA ALA A 54 6.66 3.04 4.01
C ALA A 54 7.95 2.23 4.09
N GLY A 55 8.04 1.18 3.26
CA GLY A 55 9.22 0.34 3.19
C GLY A 55 10.28 1.01 2.33
N VAL A 56 11.49 1.19 2.85
CA VAL A 56 12.60 1.80 2.10
C VAL A 56 13.58 0.74 1.63
N VAL A 57 13.84 0.72 0.33
CA VAL A 57 14.76 -0.23 -0.30
C VAL A 57 15.84 0.54 -1.04
N ASN A 58 17.09 0.18 -0.78
CA ASN A 58 18.23 0.77 -1.48
C ASN A 58 18.23 0.35 -2.96
N LEU A 59 18.33 1.33 -3.85
CA LEU A 59 18.41 1.08 -5.29
C LEU A 59 19.87 1.11 -5.76
N ASP A 60 20.63 2.09 -5.30
CA ASP A 60 22.06 2.28 -5.58
C ASP A 60 22.74 3.14 -4.49
N ASP A 61 24.01 3.49 -4.72
CA ASP A 61 24.82 4.28 -3.78
C ASP A 61 24.23 5.66 -3.45
N TYR A 62 23.32 6.18 -4.28
CA TYR A 62 22.75 7.52 -4.13
C TYR A 62 21.27 7.52 -3.77
N TYR A 63 20.48 6.59 -4.32
CA TYR A 63 19.04 6.58 -4.19
C TYR A 63 18.50 5.33 -3.50
N SER A 64 17.44 5.56 -2.73
CA SER A 64 16.52 4.54 -2.23
C SER A 64 15.11 4.83 -2.76
N VAL A 65 14.26 3.81 -2.72
CA VAL A 65 12.83 3.93 -3.03
C VAL A 65 12.04 3.61 -1.77
N ALA A 66 11.20 4.55 -1.34
CA ALA A 66 10.17 4.31 -0.33
C ALA A 66 8.88 3.90 -1.05
N PHE A 67 8.25 2.80 -0.63
CA PHE A 67 7.01 2.33 -1.23
C PHE A 67 6.14 1.54 -0.24
N LYS A 68 4.84 1.63 -0.44
CA LYS A 68 3.83 0.91 0.34
C LYS A 68 2.56 0.77 -0.46
N ILE A 69 1.80 -0.28 -0.18
CA ILE A 69 0.42 -0.46 -0.63
C ILE A 69 -0.52 -0.42 0.56
N GLU A 70 -1.67 0.22 0.38
CA GLU A 70 -2.74 0.33 1.38
C GLU A 70 -4.11 0.13 0.75
N SER A 71 -5.09 -0.26 1.56
CA SER A 71 -6.49 -0.43 1.15
C SER A 71 -7.39 0.69 1.67
N HIS A 72 -8.32 1.14 0.85
CA HIS A 72 -9.44 2.02 1.21
C HIS A 72 -10.80 1.37 0.89
N ASN A 73 -10.93 0.06 1.19
CA ASN A 73 -12.09 -0.75 0.82
C ASN A 73 -13.40 -0.23 1.42
N HIS A 74 -13.48 -0.13 2.76
CA HIS A 74 -14.72 0.28 3.43
C HIS A 74 -15.15 1.70 3.09
N PRO A 75 -14.26 2.72 3.09
CA PRO A 75 -14.62 4.04 2.58
C PRO A 75 -15.13 4.00 1.14
N SER A 76 -14.42 3.32 0.24
CA SER A 76 -14.78 3.25 -1.19
C SER A 76 -16.06 2.44 -1.46
N ALA A 77 -16.43 1.52 -0.57
CA ALA A 77 -17.69 0.80 -0.65
C ALA A 77 -18.91 1.70 -0.35
N ILE A 78 -18.73 2.70 0.50
CA ILE A 78 -19.78 3.65 0.92
C ILE A 78 -19.81 4.85 -0.02
N GLU A 79 -18.64 5.46 -0.25
CA GLU A 79 -18.44 6.60 -1.14
C GLU A 79 -17.24 6.27 -2.06
N PRO A 80 -17.53 5.81 -3.28
CA PRO A 80 -16.51 5.41 -4.27
C PRO A 80 -15.42 6.44 -4.56
N TYR A 81 -15.79 7.70 -4.76
CA TYR A 81 -14.88 8.76 -5.21
C TYR A 81 -13.95 9.23 -4.10
N ASN A 82 -14.55 9.73 -3.02
CA ASN A 82 -13.83 10.28 -1.89
C ASN A 82 -13.07 9.18 -1.13
N GLY A 83 -13.63 7.97 -1.05
CA GLY A 83 -12.95 6.82 -0.46
C GLY A 83 -11.66 6.46 -1.20
N ALA A 84 -11.69 6.44 -2.53
CA ALA A 84 -10.53 6.12 -3.34
C ALA A 84 -9.50 7.28 -3.39
N ALA A 85 -9.98 8.52 -3.52
CA ALA A 85 -9.14 9.72 -3.56
C ALA A 85 -8.31 9.88 -2.27
N THR A 86 -8.95 9.74 -1.10
CA THR A 86 -8.24 9.78 0.19
C THR A 86 -7.26 8.64 0.36
N GLY A 87 -7.51 7.48 -0.28
CA GLY A 87 -6.56 6.38 -0.33
C GLY A 87 -5.27 6.71 -1.08
N VAL A 88 -5.38 7.47 -2.17
CA VAL A 88 -4.20 8.01 -2.87
C VAL A 88 -3.46 9.03 -1.98
N GLY A 89 -4.18 9.95 -1.36
CA GLY A 89 -3.59 10.94 -0.46
C GLY A 89 -2.82 10.31 0.72
N GLY A 90 -3.43 9.34 1.39
CA GLY A 90 -2.81 8.62 2.52
C GLY A 90 -1.51 7.94 2.13
N ILE A 91 -1.54 7.11 1.08
CA ILE A 91 -0.35 6.35 0.67
C ILE A 91 0.79 7.24 0.12
N ILE A 92 0.44 8.39 -0.45
CA ILE A 92 1.41 9.41 -0.84
C ILE A 92 2.10 10.01 0.38
N ARG A 93 1.36 10.28 1.46
CA ARG A 93 1.94 10.82 2.70
C ARG A 93 2.79 9.80 3.45
N ASP A 94 2.44 8.52 3.42
CA ASP A 94 3.29 7.44 3.93
C ASP A 94 4.68 7.47 3.30
N VAL A 95 4.74 7.59 1.97
CA VAL A 95 5.98 7.68 1.21
C VAL A 95 6.70 9.01 1.50
N LEU A 96 5.96 10.12 1.54
CA LEU A 96 6.49 11.45 1.81
C LEU A 96 7.15 11.51 3.20
N ALA A 97 6.54 10.92 4.22
CA ALA A 97 7.06 10.92 5.59
C ALA A 97 8.43 10.24 5.72
N MET A 98 8.82 9.40 4.75
CA MET A 98 10.17 8.82 4.66
C MET A 98 11.21 9.78 4.02
N GLY A 99 10.82 11.00 3.68
CA GLY A 99 11.64 11.97 2.94
C GLY A 99 11.60 11.77 1.42
N ALA A 100 10.78 10.85 0.92
CA ALA A 100 10.77 10.48 -0.48
C ALA A 100 9.80 11.32 -1.30
N ARG A 101 10.28 11.85 -2.44
CA ARG A 101 9.41 12.52 -3.40
C ARG A 101 8.56 11.45 -4.11
N PRO A 102 7.23 11.50 -4.03
CA PRO A 102 6.38 10.58 -4.76
C PRO A 102 6.62 10.67 -6.28
N THR A 103 6.72 9.52 -6.94
CA THR A 103 7.07 9.42 -8.37
C THR A 103 6.19 8.47 -9.16
N ALA A 104 5.44 7.59 -8.48
CA ALA A 104 4.52 6.67 -9.12
C ALA A 104 3.40 6.27 -8.16
N ILE A 105 2.21 6.12 -8.72
CA ILE A 105 1.06 5.46 -8.11
C ILE A 105 0.77 4.18 -8.91
N PHE A 106 0.30 3.14 -8.24
CA PHE A 106 -0.15 1.90 -8.85
C PHE A 106 -1.42 1.44 -8.13
N ASP A 107 -2.37 0.83 -8.82
CA ASP A 107 -3.60 0.33 -8.18
C ASP A 107 -3.75 -1.20 -8.24
N SER A 108 -4.63 -1.73 -7.40
CA SER A 108 -5.17 -3.08 -7.53
C SER A 108 -6.62 -3.06 -7.09
N LEU A 109 -7.49 -3.22 -8.08
CA LEU A 109 -8.93 -3.01 -7.98
C LEU A 109 -9.68 -4.32 -8.19
N HIS A 110 -10.49 -4.72 -7.21
CA HIS A 110 -11.38 -5.89 -7.28
C HIS A 110 -12.81 -5.45 -7.06
N MET A 111 -13.64 -5.56 -8.08
CA MET A 111 -15.00 -4.99 -8.06
C MET A 111 -15.97 -5.90 -8.81
N SER A 112 -17.27 -5.77 -8.59
CA SER A 112 -18.27 -6.52 -9.37
C SER A 112 -18.55 -5.96 -10.76
N ARG A 113 -18.12 -4.73 -11.00
CA ARG A 113 -18.17 -3.98 -12.26
C ARG A 113 -17.16 -2.85 -12.15
N ILE A 114 -16.84 -2.17 -13.25
CA ILE A 114 -16.10 -0.91 -13.16
C ILE A 114 -16.99 0.11 -12.44
N ILE A 115 -16.47 0.69 -11.35
CA ILE A 115 -17.15 1.70 -10.56
C ILE A 115 -16.45 3.02 -10.86
N ASP A 116 -17.07 3.85 -11.70
CA ASP A 116 -16.46 5.07 -12.24
C ASP A 116 -15.93 6.00 -11.13
N GLY A 117 -16.69 6.18 -10.05
CA GLY A 117 -16.26 7.02 -8.92
C GLY A 117 -14.93 6.59 -8.32
N ILE A 118 -14.63 5.29 -8.19
CA ILE A 118 -13.31 4.82 -7.69
C ILE A 118 -12.20 5.22 -8.65
N ILE A 119 -12.42 5.05 -9.95
CA ILE A 119 -11.43 5.37 -10.98
C ILE A 119 -11.19 6.87 -11.04
N GLU A 120 -12.27 7.66 -11.06
CA GLU A 120 -12.24 9.12 -11.03
C GLU A 120 -11.53 9.64 -9.78
N GLY A 121 -11.81 9.07 -8.60
CA GLY A 121 -11.15 9.44 -7.35
C GLY A 121 -9.64 9.21 -7.38
N ILE A 122 -9.19 8.07 -7.91
CA ILE A 122 -7.75 7.78 -8.07
C ILE A 122 -7.12 8.72 -9.10
N ALA A 123 -7.79 8.88 -10.25
CA ALA A 123 -7.32 9.70 -11.36
C ALA A 123 -7.18 11.17 -10.94
N ASP A 124 -8.25 11.77 -10.43
CA ASP A 124 -8.32 13.18 -10.08
C ASP A 124 -7.25 13.53 -9.05
N TYR A 125 -7.08 12.70 -8.02
CA TYR A 125 -6.12 12.97 -6.97
C TYR A 125 -4.68 12.92 -7.51
N GLY A 126 -4.28 11.82 -8.16
CA GLY A 126 -2.94 11.64 -8.72
C GLY A 126 -2.60 12.69 -9.79
N ASN A 127 -3.53 12.94 -10.71
CA ASN A 127 -3.39 13.93 -11.78
C ASN A 127 -3.19 15.35 -11.20
N SER A 128 -3.97 15.71 -10.17
CA SER A 128 -3.92 17.04 -9.56
C SER A 128 -2.60 17.33 -8.83
N ILE A 129 -2.02 16.32 -8.16
CA ILE A 129 -0.72 16.47 -7.48
C ILE A 129 0.48 16.32 -8.44
N GLY A 130 0.24 15.86 -9.66
CA GLY A 130 1.25 15.62 -10.67
C GLY A 130 2.10 14.38 -10.40
N VAL A 131 1.49 13.33 -9.84
CA VAL A 131 2.14 12.02 -9.63
C VAL A 131 1.45 11.00 -10.55
N PRO A 132 2.18 10.33 -11.46
CA PRO A 132 1.55 9.48 -12.46
C PRO A 132 1.05 8.17 -11.83
N THR A 133 -0.17 7.75 -12.19
CA THR A 133 -0.61 6.36 -11.96
C THR A 133 -0.13 5.49 -13.13
N VAL A 134 0.92 4.69 -12.89
CA VAL A 134 1.75 4.10 -13.96
C VAL A 134 1.37 2.66 -14.32
N GLY A 135 0.42 2.08 -13.60
CA GLY A 135 -0.13 0.77 -13.90
C GLY A 135 -1.06 0.29 -12.80
N GLY A 136 -1.57 -0.92 -12.97
CA GLY A 136 -2.54 -1.47 -12.05
C GLY A 136 -2.91 -2.91 -12.32
N GLU A 137 -3.80 -3.42 -11.48
CA GLU A 137 -4.52 -4.68 -11.70
C GLU A 137 -6.03 -4.43 -11.59
N LEU A 138 -6.80 -4.89 -12.57
CA LEU A 138 -8.26 -4.84 -12.55
C LEU A 138 -8.84 -6.25 -12.58
N ARG A 139 -9.65 -6.59 -11.57
CA ARG A 139 -10.32 -7.89 -11.44
C ARG A 139 -11.82 -7.69 -11.25
N ILE A 140 -12.59 -8.04 -12.28
CA ILE A 140 -14.05 -7.92 -12.23
C ILE A 140 -14.70 -9.27 -11.89
N SER A 141 -15.44 -9.33 -10.78
CA SER A 141 -16.17 -10.52 -10.36
C SER A 141 -17.30 -10.19 -9.39
N SER A 142 -18.45 -10.85 -9.55
CA SER A 142 -19.60 -10.74 -8.64
C SER A 142 -19.28 -11.08 -7.18
N LEU A 143 -18.16 -11.77 -6.93
CA LEU A 143 -17.63 -12.05 -5.60
C LEU A 143 -17.31 -10.78 -4.77
N TYR A 144 -17.12 -9.62 -5.43
CA TYR A 144 -16.84 -8.33 -4.79
C TYR A 144 -18.04 -7.37 -4.83
N ALA A 145 -19.27 -7.89 -4.98
CA ALA A 145 -20.46 -7.04 -5.16
C ALA A 145 -20.78 -6.09 -4.00
N HIS A 146 -20.40 -6.46 -2.77
CA HIS A 146 -20.71 -5.66 -1.57
C HIS A 146 -19.47 -5.04 -0.92
N ASN A 147 -18.29 -5.58 -1.24
CA ASN A 147 -17.00 -5.16 -0.69
C ASN A 147 -16.02 -5.06 -1.86
N PRO A 148 -16.04 -3.94 -2.62
CA PRO A 148 -14.97 -3.66 -3.56
C PRO A 148 -13.65 -3.52 -2.82
N LEU A 149 -12.56 -4.03 -3.41
CA LEU A 149 -11.22 -3.79 -2.93
C LEU A 149 -10.58 -2.68 -3.74
N VAL A 150 -10.14 -1.64 -3.04
CA VAL A 150 -9.45 -0.48 -3.60
C VAL A 150 -8.11 -0.39 -2.91
N ASN A 151 -7.10 -0.97 -3.54
CA ASN A 151 -5.74 -0.93 -3.04
C ASN A 151 -4.92 0.04 -3.90
N VAL A 152 -4.21 0.94 -3.25
CA VAL A 152 -3.34 1.91 -3.91
C VAL A 152 -1.93 1.77 -3.34
N LEU A 153 -0.96 1.73 -4.23
CA LEU A 153 0.46 1.72 -3.95
C LEU A 153 1.04 3.07 -4.38
N ALA A 154 1.89 3.66 -3.55
CA ALA A 154 2.77 4.74 -3.98
C ALA A 154 4.24 4.33 -3.86
N ALA A 155 5.06 4.87 -4.74
CA ALA A 155 6.50 4.81 -4.66
C ALA A 155 7.12 6.21 -4.82
N GLY A 156 8.13 6.49 -4.01
CA GLY A 156 8.87 7.73 -4.04
C GLY A 156 10.36 7.49 -4.02
N VAL A 157 11.10 8.37 -4.67
CA VAL A 157 12.56 8.34 -4.73
C VAL A 157 13.12 9.32 -3.71
N VAL A 158 14.11 8.85 -2.95
CA VAL A 158 14.80 9.63 -1.92
C VAL A 158 16.30 9.45 -2.05
N ARG A 159 17.05 10.51 -1.80
CA ARG A 159 18.50 10.39 -1.66
C ARG A 159 18.81 9.70 -0.34
N ASN A 160 19.81 8.82 -0.33
CA ASN A 160 20.16 8.04 0.86
C ASN A 160 20.48 8.92 2.09
N ASP A 161 20.98 10.14 1.89
CA ASP A 161 21.29 11.11 2.96
C ASP A 161 20.12 12.00 3.40
N MET A 162 18.93 11.82 2.80
CA MET A 162 17.73 12.61 3.06
C MET A 162 16.58 11.75 3.63
N LEU A 163 16.87 10.52 4.04
CA LEU A 163 15.90 9.66 4.69
C LEU A 163 15.48 10.23 6.04
N VAL A 164 14.18 10.19 6.31
CA VAL A 164 13.58 10.71 7.55
C VAL A 164 13.21 9.55 8.48
N ASP A 165 13.61 9.67 9.74
CA ASP A 165 13.24 8.75 10.81
C ASP A 165 11.73 8.86 11.13
N SER A 166 11.10 7.76 11.56
CA SER A 166 9.68 7.75 11.97
C SER A 166 9.50 7.84 13.49
N LYS A 167 10.41 8.53 14.20
CA LYS A 167 10.42 8.62 15.67
C LYS A 167 11.04 9.91 16.20
N ALA A 168 10.66 10.26 17.43
CA ALA A 168 11.43 11.19 18.26
C ALA A 168 12.67 10.51 18.84
N SER A 169 13.75 11.28 19.01
CA SER A 169 15.06 10.76 19.40
C SER A 169 15.53 11.21 20.77
N ARG A 170 15.03 12.35 21.30
CA ARG A 170 15.41 12.87 22.62
C ARG A 170 14.34 13.79 23.24
N PRO A 171 14.31 13.92 24.57
CA PRO A 171 13.52 14.95 25.25
C PRO A 171 13.88 16.38 24.82
N GLY A 172 12.91 17.29 24.89
CA GLY A 172 13.07 18.69 24.51
C GLY A 172 12.93 18.96 23.00
N GLN A 173 12.77 17.92 22.19
CA GLN A 173 12.22 18.08 20.84
C GLN A 173 10.76 18.53 20.92
N VAL A 174 10.27 19.09 19.82
CA VAL A 174 8.87 19.46 19.65
C VAL A 174 8.29 18.78 18.43
N ILE A 175 6.98 18.58 18.43
CA ILE A 175 6.22 18.10 17.28
C ILE A 175 5.42 19.26 16.71
N VAL A 176 5.71 19.61 15.47
CA VAL A 176 4.94 20.56 14.67
C VAL A 176 3.94 19.78 13.83
N ILE A 177 2.67 20.18 13.87
CA ILE A 177 1.66 19.65 12.94
C ILE A 177 1.30 20.76 11.98
N PHE A 178 1.33 20.47 10.68
CA PHE A 178 0.99 21.42 9.64
C PHE A 178 0.26 20.74 8.47
N GLY A 179 -0.42 21.53 7.65
CA GLY A 179 -1.20 21.06 6.50
C GLY A 179 -2.62 21.61 6.50
N GLY A 180 -3.58 20.74 6.17
CA GLY A 180 -5.01 21.01 6.22
C GLY A 180 -5.52 21.31 7.64
N ALA A 181 -6.63 22.06 7.72
CA ALA A 181 -7.28 22.35 8.99
C ALA A 181 -8.08 21.14 9.50
N THR A 182 -8.04 20.91 10.81
CA THR A 182 -8.68 19.77 11.48
C THR A 182 -10.18 20.00 11.63
N GLY A 183 -11.00 19.11 11.08
CA GLY A 183 -12.45 19.11 11.22
C GLY A 183 -12.98 17.81 11.83
N ARG A 184 -14.29 17.61 11.82
CA ARG A 184 -14.93 16.38 12.32
C ARG A 184 -14.87 15.20 11.32
N ASP A 185 -14.01 15.27 10.31
CA ASP A 185 -13.91 14.24 9.26
C ASP A 185 -13.33 12.93 9.80
N GLY A 186 -13.91 11.81 9.37
CA GLY A 186 -13.41 10.48 9.64
C GLY A 186 -13.33 10.09 11.12
N ILE A 187 -13.99 10.81 12.04
CA ILE A 187 -14.01 10.41 13.45
C ILE A 187 -14.55 8.97 13.54
N HIS A 188 -13.78 8.08 14.18
CA HIS A 188 -14.01 6.63 14.24
C HIS A 188 -13.86 5.85 12.92
N GLY A 189 -13.25 6.42 11.88
CA GLY A 189 -12.97 5.73 10.61
C GLY A 189 -12.15 4.46 10.80
N ALA A 190 -11.05 4.52 11.56
CA ALA A 190 -10.21 3.36 11.86
C ALA A 190 -10.96 2.26 12.65
N SER A 191 -11.78 2.65 13.62
CA SER A 191 -12.60 1.71 14.40
C SER A 191 -13.69 1.08 13.54
N PHE A 192 -14.25 1.82 12.57
CA PHE A 192 -15.25 1.34 11.64
C PHE A 192 -14.70 0.30 10.67
N ALA A 193 -13.47 0.50 10.17
CA ALA A 193 -12.76 -0.48 9.33
C ALA A 193 -12.36 -1.77 10.06
N SER A 194 -12.70 -1.89 11.34
CA SER A 194 -12.41 -3.06 12.18
C SER A 194 -13.66 -3.90 12.52
N GLU A 195 -14.78 -3.67 11.81
CA GLU A 195 -16.05 -4.37 12.00
C GLU A 195 -16.78 -4.55 10.64
N ASP A 196 -17.62 -5.60 10.53
CA ASP A 196 -18.41 -5.86 9.32
C ASP A 196 -19.36 -4.70 8.94
N LEU A 197 -19.46 -4.43 7.63
CA LEU A 197 -20.41 -3.47 7.07
C LEU A 197 -21.86 -3.96 7.29
N THR A 198 -22.57 -3.34 8.23
CA THR A 198 -23.98 -3.62 8.54
C THR A 198 -24.82 -2.34 8.45
N GLY A 199 -26.06 -2.45 7.96
CA GLY A 199 -26.89 -1.34 7.45
C GLY A 199 -26.91 -0.05 8.28
N ASP A 200 -27.11 -0.13 9.59
CA ASP A 200 -27.25 1.05 10.47
C ASP A 200 -25.91 1.77 10.78
N LYS A 201 -24.76 1.15 10.50
CA LYS A 201 -23.45 1.75 10.81
C LYS A 201 -22.93 2.67 9.71
N ALA A 202 -23.29 2.42 8.45
CA ALA A 202 -22.83 3.21 7.30
C ALA A 202 -23.30 4.68 7.36
N THR A 203 -24.43 4.96 8.02
CA THR A 203 -25.01 6.30 8.12
C THR A 203 -24.33 7.22 9.14
N LYS A 204 -23.45 6.69 10.01
CA LYS A 204 -22.80 7.46 11.08
C LYS A 204 -21.42 8.01 10.72
N LEU A 205 -20.88 7.68 9.54
CA LEU A 205 -19.52 8.04 9.16
C LEU A 205 -19.47 9.46 8.58
N SER A 206 -18.62 10.33 9.12
CA SER A 206 -18.21 11.54 8.41
C SER A 206 -17.20 11.14 7.33
N ILE A 207 -17.66 11.04 6.09
CA ILE A 207 -16.81 10.69 4.95
C ILE A 207 -15.75 11.77 4.78
N GLN A 208 -14.48 11.35 4.68
CA GLN A 208 -13.36 12.23 4.43
C GLN A 208 -13.41 12.73 2.99
N VAL A 209 -13.17 14.03 2.79
CA VAL A 209 -13.01 14.63 1.45
C VAL A 209 -11.55 15.00 1.31
N GLY A 210 -10.88 14.46 0.29
CA GLY A 210 -9.48 14.78 0.01
C GLY A 210 -9.32 16.16 -0.63
N ASP A 211 -8.19 16.82 -0.33
CA ASP A 211 -7.80 18.09 -0.96
C ASP A 211 -6.44 17.94 -1.67
N PRO A 212 -6.42 17.53 -2.95
CA PRO A 212 -5.17 17.32 -3.67
C PRO A 212 -4.34 18.60 -3.82
N PHE A 213 -4.94 19.80 -3.76
CA PHE A 213 -4.17 21.04 -3.80
C PHE A 213 -3.41 21.25 -2.49
N ALA A 214 -4.06 21.05 -1.35
CA ALA A 214 -3.39 21.08 -0.06
C ALA A 214 -2.28 20.02 0.03
N GLU A 215 -2.53 18.81 -0.48
CA GLU A 215 -1.52 17.75 -0.54
C GLU A 215 -0.31 18.14 -1.40
N LYS A 216 -0.52 18.78 -2.57
CA LYS A 216 0.59 19.26 -3.40
C LYS A 216 1.46 20.27 -2.65
N MET A 217 0.84 21.21 -1.95
CA MET A 217 1.56 22.18 -1.13
C MET A 217 2.29 21.50 0.03
N LEU A 218 1.68 20.49 0.66
CA LEU A 218 2.27 19.68 1.73
C LEU A 218 3.54 18.98 1.26
N ILE A 219 3.51 18.34 0.09
CA ILE A 219 4.66 17.67 -0.52
C ILE A 219 5.84 18.63 -0.69
N GLU A 220 5.61 19.78 -1.34
CA GLU A 220 6.71 20.72 -1.61
C GLU A 220 7.23 21.39 -0.33
N ALA A 221 6.35 21.72 0.63
CA ALA A 221 6.75 22.26 1.92
C ALA A 221 7.59 21.25 2.71
N PHE A 222 7.15 20.00 2.80
CA PHE A 222 7.85 18.96 3.56
C PHE A 222 9.22 18.66 2.96
N LEU A 223 9.32 18.52 1.63
CA LEU A 223 10.60 18.25 0.98
C LEU A 223 11.58 19.43 1.13
N GLU A 224 11.11 20.68 1.09
CA GLU A 224 11.93 21.85 1.42
C GLU A 224 12.47 21.78 2.87
N MET A 225 11.64 21.35 3.83
CA MET A 225 12.07 21.20 5.23
C MET A 225 13.13 20.09 5.40
N VAL A 226 12.99 18.98 4.68
CA VAL A 226 13.98 17.89 4.67
C VAL A 226 15.28 18.38 4.05
N GLU A 227 15.21 19.10 2.92
CA GLU A 227 16.38 19.66 2.24
C GLU A 227 17.16 20.65 3.10
N GLU A 228 16.49 21.43 3.94
CA GLU A 228 17.12 22.35 4.90
C GLU A 228 17.62 21.65 6.19
N GLY A 229 17.45 20.33 6.35
CA GLY A 229 17.87 19.58 7.55
C GLY A 229 17.07 19.94 8.81
N LEU A 230 15.81 20.33 8.63
CA LEU A 230 14.93 20.77 9.72
C LEU A 230 14.16 19.62 10.38
N VAL A 231 13.91 18.56 9.62
CA VAL A 231 13.12 17.39 10.04
C VAL A 231 14.04 16.37 10.70
N GLU A 232 13.75 16.01 11.96
CA GLU A 232 14.49 14.98 12.71
C GLU A 232 13.68 13.69 12.87
N GLY A 233 12.39 13.76 12.58
CA GLY A 233 11.51 12.62 12.37
C GLY A 233 10.15 13.09 11.84
N ALA A 234 9.38 12.21 11.22
CA ALA A 234 8.06 12.58 10.68
C ALA A 234 7.05 11.44 10.75
N GLN A 235 5.78 11.81 10.75
CA GLN A 235 4.65 10.89 10.71
C GLN A 235 3.49 11.54 9.96
N ASP A 236 2.80 10.80 9.10
CA ASP A 236 1.60 11.29 8.44
C ASP A 236 0.43 11.32 9.42
N LEU A 237 -0.58 12.14 9.14
CA LEU A 237 -1.84 12.12 9.87
C LEU A 237 -2.92 11.47 8.99
N GLY A 238 -3.01 10.14 9.07
CA GLY A 238 -4.11 9.35 8.53
C GLY A 238 -5.05 8.87 9.64
N ALA A 239 -5.18 7.55 9.77
CA ALA A 239 -6.00 6.92 10.79
C ALA A 239 -5.60 7.33 12.21
N GLY A 240 -6.61 7.73 13.00
CA GLY A 240 -6.42 8.27 14.35
C GLY A 240 -5.75 9.63 14.46
N GLY A 241 -5.36 10.26 13.34
CA GLY A 241 -4.95 11.66 13.30
C GLY A 241 -3.86 12.06 14.28
N VAL A 242 -4.12 13.12 15.06
CA VAL A 242 -3.15 13.69 16.02
C VAL A 242 -2.73 12.65 17.07
N LEU A 243 -3.68 11.86 17.56
CA LEU A 243 -3.41 10.79 18.53
C LEU A 243 -2.41 9.78 18.00
N SER A 244 -2.68 9.20 16.84
CA SER A 244 -1.81 8.17 16.24
C SER A 244 -0.44 8.77 15.92
N ALA A 245 -0.42 9.87 15.19
CA ALA A 245 0.81 10.45 14.68
C ALA A 245 1.77 10.84 15.81
N THR A 246 1.29 11.55 16.83
CA THR A 246 2.16 12.03 17.91
C THR A 246 2.51 10.94 18.91
N SER A 247 1.59 10.03 19.24
CA SER A 247 1.87 8.95 20.19
C SER A 247 2.85 7.91 19.62
N GLU A 248 2.74 7.56 18.34
CA GLU A 248 3.67 6.62 17.71
C GLU A 248 5.09 7.19 17.59
N LEU A 249 5.22 8.47 17.24
CA LEU A 249 6.50 9.17 17.16
C LEU A 249 7.28 9.06 18.47
N VAL A 250 6.62 9.24 19.62
CA VAL A 250 7.28 9.16 20.92
C VAL A 250 7.38 7.73 21.46
N ALA A 251 6.40 6.85 21.18
CA ALA A 251 6.43 5.45 21.59
C ALA A 251 7.60 4.69 20.97
N LYS A 252 7.87 4.89 19.67
CA LYS A 252 9.01 4.30 18.95
C LYS A 252 10.36 4.76 19.52
N GLY A 253 10.41 5.95 20.12
CA GLY A 253 11.57 6.50 20.83
C GLY A 253 11.66 6.10 22.31
N ASN A 254 10.65 5.40 22.85
CA ASN A 254 10.48 5.16 24.29
C ASN A 254 10.46 6.47 25.12
N LEU A 255 9.83 7.49 24.59
CA LEU A 255 9.65 8.83 25.16
C LEU A 255 8.17 9.12 25.39
N GLY A 256 7.86 10.20 26.09
CA GLY A 256 6.50 10.71 26.20
C GLY A 256 6.26 12.00 25.42
N ALA A 257 5.01 12.46 25.45
CA ALA A 257 4.60 13.71 24.85
C ALA A 257 3.63 14.49 25.75
N ILE A 258 3.72 15.82 25.71
CA ILE A 258 2.67 16.74 26.16
C ILE A 258 2.06 17.35 24.90
N VAL A 259 0.83 16.98 24.58
CA VAL A 259 0.10 17.40 23.38
C VAL A 259 -0.90 18.49 23.75
N HIS A 260 -0.83 19.64 23.08
CA HIS A 260 -1.68 20.81 23.30
C HIS A 260 -2.72 20.91 22.20
N LEU A 261 -3.92 20.40 22.45
CA LEU A 261 -4.99 20.31 21.45
C LEU A 261 -5.49 21.69 20.99
N ASP A 262 -5.42 22.72 21.85
CA ASP A 262 -5.79 24.09 21.49
C ASP A 262 -4.81 24.77 20.51
N ARG A 263 -3.66 24.14 20.21
CA ARG A 263 -2.70 24.58 19.20
C ARG A 263 -2.88 23.87 17.86
N VAL A 264 -3.73 22.86 17.77
CA VAL A 264 -4.02 22.17 16.51
C VAL A 264 -4.82 23.13 15.62
N PRO A 265 -4.43 23.39 14.35
CA PRO A 265 -5.22 24.20 13.44
C PRO A 265 -6.60 23.56 13.22
N LEU A 266 -7.68 24.28 13.56
CA LEU A 266 -9.06 23.81 13.47
C LEU A 266 -9.81 24.48 12.32
N ARG A 267 -10.62 23.68 11.61
CA ARG A 267 -11.62 24.14 10.64
C ARG A 267 -12.90 24.57 11.35
N GLU A 268 -13.29 23.80 12.36
CA GLU A 268 -14.47 24.03 13.20
C GLU A 268 -14.01 24.42 14.62
N PRO A 269 -14.18 25.69 15.05
CA PRO A 269 -13.59 26.18 16.31
C PRO A 269 -14.25 25.62 17.57
N ASP A 270 -15.40 24.95 17.43
CA ASP A 270 -16.21 24.40 18.51
C ASP A 270 -16.00 22.90 18.74
N MET A 271 -14.97 22.31 18.12
CA MET A 271 -14.62 20.90 18.34
C MET A 271 -14.27 20.62 19.80
N GLU A 272 -14.80 19.51 20.31
CA GLU A 272 -14.47 19.02 21.64
C GLU A 272 -13.05 18.43 21.66
N PRO A 273 -12.37 18.40 22.83
CA PRO A 273 -10.99 17.90 22.91
C PRO A 273 -10.81 16.48 22.36
N TRP A 274 -11.78 15.60 22.62
CA TRP A 274 -11.72 14.23 22.10
C TRP A 274 -11.90 14.18 20.58
N GLU A 275 -12.73 15.04 19.99
CA GLU A 275 -12.92 15.15 18.53
C GLU A 275 -11.61 15.61 17.85
N ILE A 276 -10.93 16.62 18.42
CA ILE A 276 -9.65 17.11 17.89
C ILE A 276 -8.59 15.99 17.95
N LEU A 277 -8.54 15.26 19.06
CA LEU A 277 -7.54 14.24 19.31
C LEU A 277 -7.61 13.08 18.29
N ILE A 278 -8.82 12.64 17.92
CA ILE A 278 -9.03 11.48 17.04
C ILE A 278 -9.50 11.83 15.62
N SER A 279 -9.55 13.11 15.27
CA SER A 279 -9.95 13.56 13.93
C SER A 279 -9.02 13.01 12.86
N GLU A 280 -9.59 12.35 11.86
CA GLU A 280 -8.89 11.73 10.72
C GLU A 280 -8.92 12.64 9.48
N SER A 281 -9.06 13.96 9.66
CA SER A 281 -8.91 14.92 8.55
C SER A 281 -7.58 14.70 7.81
N GLN A 282 -7.61 14.78 6.50
CA GLN A 282 -6.49 14.38 5.64
C GLN A 282 -5.52 15.55 5.39
N GLU A 283 -4.50 15.34 4.54
CA GLU A 283 -3.53 16.35 4.08
C GLU A 283 -2.75 17.06 5.20
N ARG A 284 -2.35 16.31 6.22
CA ARG A 284 -1.58 16.81 7.38
C ARG A 284 -0.33 15.97 7.63
N MET A 285 0.70 16.61 8.17
CA MET A 285 1.98 15.98 8.53
C MET A 285 2.43 16.42 9.93
N ALA A 286 2.99 15.49 10.71
CA ALA A 286 3.66 15.74 11.97
C ALA A 286 5.17 15.67 11.77
N VAL A 287 5.90 16.68 12.24
CA VAL A 287 7.36 16.78 12.17
C VAL A 287 7.94 16.92 13.56
N VAL A 288 8.84 16.01 13.92
CA VAL A 288 9.71 16.14 15.09
C VAL A 288 10.91 17.00 14.72
N THR A 289 11.19 18.01 15.53
CA THR A 289 12.30 18.94 15.32
C THR A 289 12.79 19.54 16.63
N SER A 290 13.87 20.32 16.59
CA SER A 290 14.29 21.13 17.74
C SER A 290 13.46 22.42 17.85
N PRO A 291 13.24 22.96 19.06
CA PRO A 291 12.51 24.22 19.25
C PRO A 291 13.08 25.39 18.42
N GLN A 292 14.39 25.40 18.19
CA GLN A 292 15.07 26.46 17.43
C GLN A 292 14.78 26.37 15.93
N LYS A 293 14.50 25.17 15.40
CA LYS A 293 14.18 24.93 13.99
C LYS A 293 12.68 25.07 13.71
N ALA A 294 11.82 24.89 14.71
CA ALA A 294 10.37 24.91 14.58
C ALA A 294 9.84 26.21 13.92
N SER A 295 10.41 27.38 14.23
CA SER A 295 10.01 28.64 13.61
C SER A 295 10.24 28.66 12.10
N ARG A 296 11.33 28.04 11.63
CA ARG A 296 11.65 27.94 10.19
C ARG A 296 10.69 26.98 9.48
N ILE A 297 10.34 25.85 10.11
CA ILE A 297 9.31 24.93 9.59
C ILE A 297 7.97 25.65 9.40
N LEU A 298 7.54 26.45 10.39
CA LEU A 298 6.30 27.21 10.30
C LEU A 298 6.35 28.30 9.22
N GLU A 299 7.52 28.91 8.99
CA GLU A 299 7.72 29.87 7.89
C GLU A 299 7.56 29.19 6.52
N ILE A 300 8.18 28.01 6.33
CA ILE A 300 8.05 27.21 5.10
C ILE A 300 6.59 26.79 4.89
N ALA A 301 5.90 26.30 5.93
CA ALA A 301 4.49 25.95 5.82
C ALA A 301 3.65 27.14 5.33
N ARG A 302 3.83 28.34 5.93
CA ARG A 302 3.12 29.56 5.49
C ARG A 302 3.47 30.01 4.08
N LYS A 303 4.74 29.90 3.68
CA LYS A 303 5.20 30.20 2.30
C LYS A 303 4.43 29.33 1.28
N HIS A 304 4.12 28.09 1.67
CA HIS A 304 3.31 27.15 0.90
C HIS A 304 1.81 27.22 1.22
N LEU A 305 1.32 28.31 1.81
CA LEU A 305 -0.11 28.53 2.12
C LEU A 305 -0.74 27.50 3.07
N LEU A 306 0.09 26.82 3.87
CA LEU A 306 -0.35 25.87 4.89
C LEU A 306 -0.34 26.52 6.28
N PHE A 307 -1.17 26.00 7.16
CA PHE A 307 -1.20 26.35 8.57
C PHE A 307 -0.48 25.29 9.38
N GLY A 308 0.13 25.69 10.49
CA GLY A 308 0.74 24.78 11.43
C GLY A 308 1.13 25.46 12.73
N ASP A 309 1.36 24.65 13.75
CA ASP A 309 1.83 25.12 15.06
C ASP A 309 2.65 24.02 15.77
N VAL A 310 3.36 24.41 16.83
CA VAL A 310 3.99 23.47 17.77
C VAL A 310 2.92 22.86 18.66
N VAL A 311 2.47 21.67 18.29
CA VAL A 311 1.36 20.97 18.95
C VAL A 311 1.83 20.13 20.12
N ALA A 312 3.05 19.59 20.11
CA ALA A 312 3.51 18.76 21.23
C ALA A 312 4.96 19.01 21.65
N GLU A 313 5.24 18.70 22.91
CA GLU A 313 6.57 18.71 23.52
C GLU A 313 6.98 17.26 23.84
N VAL A 314 8.16 16.85 23.42
CA VAL A 314 8.71 15.52 23.70
C VAL A 314 9.37 15.52 25.08
N ILE A 315 8.99 14.59 25.94
CA ILE A 315 9.46 14.47 27.33
C ILE A 315 10.12 13.12 27.57
N GLU A 316 10.96 13.04 28.61
CA GLU A 316 11.68 11.81 28.98
C GLU A 316 10.76 10.75 29.59
N GLU A 317 9.79 11.19 30.40
CA GLU A 317 8.83 10.30 31.04
C GLU A 317 7.94 9.65 29.97
N PRO A 318 7.82 8.31 29.91
CA PRO A 318 7.10 7.58 28.85
C PRO A 318 5.57 7.61 29.04
N VAL A 319 5.02 8.81 29.17
CA VAL A 319 3.59 9.11 29.33
C VAL A 319 3.10 9.99 28.18
N TYR A 320 1.87 9.79 27.80
CA TYR A 320 1.19 10.59 26.78
C TYR A 320 0.15 11.46 27.47
N ARG A 321 0.48 12.76 27.62
CA ARG A 321 -0.33 13.79 28.28
C ARG A 321 -1.01 14.64 27.24
N VAL A 322 -2.32 14.77 27.34
CA VAL A 322 -3.13 15.61 26.44
C VAL A 322 -3.72 16.76 27.23
N MET A 323 -3.40 17.98 26.81
CA MET A 323 -3.83 19.23 27.38
C MET A 323 -4.81 19.93 26.43
N TYR A 324 -5.81 20.60 26.99
CA TYR A 324 -6.65 21.54 26.25
C TYR A 324 -6.89 22.77 27.10
N ARG A 325 -6.41 23.95 26.65
CA ARG A 325 -6.57 25.23 27.38
C ARG A 325 -6.06 25.16 28.84
N ASN A 326 -4.95 24.45 29.05
CA ASN A 326 -4.31 24.15 30.34
C ASN A 326 -4.97 23.08 31.22
N ASP A 327 -6.12 22.53 30.81
CA ASP A 327 -6.74 21.41 31.52
C ASP A 327 -6.16 20.07 31.04
N LEU A 328 -5.82 19.19 31.97
CA LEU A 328 -5.39 17.82 31.66
C LEU A 328 -6.61 17.00 31.25
N VAL A 329 -6.66 16.58 29.98
CA VAL A 329 -7.76 15.83 29.39
C VAL A 329 -7.53 14.32 29.51
N MET A 330 -6.28 13.88 29.30
CA MET A 330 -5.89 12.47 29.33
C MET A 330 -4.41 12.34 29.73
N GLU A 331 -4.10 11.33 30.54
CA GLU A 331 -2.72 10.90 30.80
C GLU A 331 -2.66 9.37 30.89
N VAL A 332 -1.91 8.76 29.98
CA VAL A 332 -1.77 7.29 29.91
C VAL A 332 -0.33 6.91 29.58
N PRO A 333 0.13 5.70 29.97
CA PRO A 333 1.43 5.21 29.52
C PRO A 333 1.49 5.12 27.99
N VAL A 334 2.51 5.71 27.39
CA VAL A 334 2.62 5.82 25.92
C VAL A 334 2.70 4.44 25.25
N GLN A 335 3.43 3.51 25.88
CA GLN A 335 3.60 2.13 25.37
C GLN A 335 2.29 1.33 25.45
N LEU A 336 1.42 1.66 26.40
CA LEU A 336 0.11 1.03 26.51
C LEU A 336 -0.81 1.50 25.37
N LEU A 337 -0.77 2.80 25.08
CA LEU A 337 -1.54 3.42 24.00
C LEU A 337 -1.13 2.88 22.62
N ALA A 338 0.18 2.84 22.34
CA ALA A 338 0.71 2.43 21.03
C ALA A 338 0.68 0.92 20.77
N ASN A 339 0.54 0.07 21.81
CA ASN A 339 0.55 -1.38 21.65
C ASN A 339 -0.80 -2.02 22.00
N ALA A 340 -1.60 -2.23 20.96
CA ALA A 340 -2.82 -3.02 21.04
C ALA A 340 -2.55 -4.46 21.54
N PRO A 341 -3.52 -5.10 22.23
CA PRO A 341 -3.47 -6.53 22.52
C PRO A 341 -3.34 -7.36 21.24
N GLU A 342 -2.56 -8.43 21.28
CA GLU A 342 -2.30 -9.26 20.10
C GLU A 342 -2.97 -10.62 20.25
N GLU A 343 -3.74 -11.03 19.24
CA GLU A 343 -4.33 -12.37 19.19
C GLU A 343 -3.25 -13.44 19.01
N ASP A 344 -3.54 -14.66 19.45
CA ASP A 344 -2.62 -15.78 19.30
C ASP A 344 -2.57 -16.31 17.88
N ILE A 345 -1.39 -16.78 17.50
CA ILE A 345 -1.20 -17.41 16.20
C ILE A 345 -1.88 -18.79 16.23
N VAL A 346 -2.77 -18.99 15.27
CA VAL A 346 -3.18 -20.32 14.84
C VAL A 346 -2.06 -20.86 13.94
N GLU A 347 -1.46 -21.99 14.29
CA GLU A 347 -0.44 -22.59 13.44
C GLU A 347 -1.09 -23.29 12.23
N TYR A 348 -0.55 -23.04 11.04
CA TYR A 348 -1.03 -23.64 9.79
C TYR A 348 0.08 -24.45 9.12
N THR A 349 -0.24 -25.69 8.76
CA THR A 349 0.66 -26.56 7.99
C THR A 349 0.16 -26.67 6.55
N PRO A 350 0.97 -26.32 5.55
CA PRO A 350 0.58 -26.40 4.14
C PRO A 350 0.21 -27.81 3.70
N GLY A 351 -0.94 -27.95 3.03
CA GLY A 351 -1.34 -29.17 2.34
C GLY A 351 -0.68 -29.32 0.96
N LYS A 352 -0.99 -30.43 0.26
CA LYS A 352 -0.60 -30.60 -1.14
C LYS A 352 -1.34 -29.59 -2.02
N ILE A 353 -0.70 -29.15 -3.10
CA ILE A 353 -1.34 -28.28 -4.08
C ILE A 353 -2.61 -28.95 -4.64
N PRO A 354 -3.78 -28.26 -4.62
CA PRO A 354 -5.00 -28.82 -5.17
C PRO A 354 -5.00 -28.74 -6.69
N GLU A 355 -5.90 -29.51 -7.31
CA GLU A 355 -6.25 -29.27 -8.72
C GLU A 355 -7.18 -28.06 -8.81
N PHE A 356 -6.61 -26.90 -9.16
CA PHE A 356 -7.39 -25.68 -9.33
C PHE A 356 -8.33 -25.76 -10.52
N LYS A 357 -9.59 -25.37 -10.29
CA LYS A 357 -10.60 -25.18 -11.33
C LYS A 357 -10.61 -23.73 -11.77
N ARG A 358 -11.07 -23.48 -13.00
CA ARG A 358 -11.23 -22.11 -13.51
C ARG A 358 -12.37 -21.44 -12.76
N VAL A 359 -12.08 -20.30 -12.13
CA VAL A 359 -13.08 -19.41 -11.52
C VAL A 359 -13.25 -18.23 -12.47
N GLU A 360 -14.50 -17.91 -12.81
CA GLU A 360 -14.79 -16.83 -13.76
C GLU A 360 -14.57 -15.46 -13.13
N PHE A 361 -13.65 -14.71 -13.73
CA PHE A 361 -13.53 -13.26 -13.61
C PHE A 361 -13.81 -12.70 -15.00
N GLU A 362 -14.59 -11.63 -15.07
CA GLU A 362 -14.94 -11.01 -16.35
C GLU A 362 -13.68 -10.44 -17.00
N GLU A 363 -13.45 -10.82 -18.26
CA GLU A 363 -12.38 -10.25 -19.07
C GLU A 363 -12.81 -8.89 -19.59
N VAL A 364 -12.28 -7.83 -18.97
CA VAL A 364 -12.54 -6.44 -19.35
C VAL A 364 -11.33 -5.80 -20.03
N ASN A 365 -11.58 -4.73 -20.79
CA ASN A 365 -10.52 -3.88 -21.30
C ASN A 365 -10.16 -2.83 -20.24
N ALA A 366 -9.05 -3.02 -19.53
CA ALA A 366 -8.61 -2.11 -18.48
C ALA A 366 -8.21 -0.72 -19.00
N ARG A 367 -8.14 -0.53 -20.33
CA ARG A 367 -7.91 0.77 -20.95
C ARG A 367 -8.96 1.82 -20.57
N GLU A 368 -10.21 1.40 -20.41
CA GLU A 368 -11.30 2.27 -19.93
C GLU A 368 -11.01 2.88 -18.54
N VAL A 369 -10.11 2.24 -17.79
CA VAL A 369 -9.63 2.71 -16.49
C VAL A 369 -8.38 3.58 -16.68
N PHE A 370 -7.28 3.01 -17.20
CA PHE A 370 -5.99 3.71 -17.16
C PHE A 370 -5.84 4.88 -18.14
N GLU A 371 -6.76 5.06 -19.10
CA GLU A 371 -6.78 6.28 -19.93
C GLU A 371 -7.18 7.53 -19.14
N GLN A 372 -7.85 7.36 -18.00
CA GLN A 372 -8.20 8.46 -17.11
C GLN A 372 -6.99 8.94 -16.29
N TYR A 373 -5.94 8.11 -16.21
CA TYR A 373 -4.72 8.39 -15.48
C TYR A 373 -3.70 9.12 -16.38
N ASP A 374 -3.18 10.25 -15.91
CA ASP A 374 -2.01 10.89 -16.53
C ASP A 374 -0.74 10.12 -16.14
N HIS A 375 -0.56 8.96 -16.76
CA HIS A 375 0.61 8.11 -16.57
C HIS A 375 1.89 8.69 -17.20
N MET A 376 1.82 9.83 -17.89
CA MET A 376 2.95 10.47 -18.57
C MET A 376 3.46 11.72 -17.84
N VAL A 377 2.75 12.23 -16.83
CA VAL A 377 3.21 13.36 -16.02
C VAL A 377 4.60 13.09 -15.43
N GLY A 378 5.45 14.11 -15.45
CA GLY A 378 6.88 14.00 -15.08
C GLY A 378 7.78 13.39 -16.16
N THR A 379 7.23 12.72 -17.18
CA THR A 379 7.92 12.09 -18.33
C THR A 379 8.89 10.97 -17.97
N ASP A 380 8.70 10.35 -16.80
CA ASP A 380 9.62 9.34 -16.27
C ASP A 380 9.12 7.89 -16.46
N THR A 381 7.88 7.70 -16.92
CA THR A 381 7.30 6.40 -17.29
C THR A 381 7.88 5.87 -18.59
N VAL A 382 8.59 4.74 -18.52
CA VAL A 382 9.25 4.09 -19.66
C VAL A 382 8.42 2.96 -20.25
N VAL A 383 7.77 2.18 -19.39
CA VAL A 383 6.75 1.20 -19.77
C VAL A 383 5.41 1.70 -19.21
N PRO A 384 4.48 2.17 -20.06
CA PRO A 384 3.17 2.65 -19.63
C PRO A 384 2.24 1.48 -19.24
N PRO A 385 1.06 1.78 -18.67
CA PRO A 385 0.01 0.78 -18.43
C PRO A 385 -0.33 -0.05 -19.68
N GLY A 386 -0.78 -1.29 -19.46
CA GLY A 386 -1.27 -2.18 -20.51
C GLY A 386 -0.50 -3.50 -20.68
N PHE A 387 0.76 -3.57 -20.23
CA PHE A 387 1.60 -4.78 -20.30
C PHE A 387 1.89 -5.45 -18.94
N GLY A 388 1.41 -4.87 -17.84
CA GLY A 388 1.39 -5.48 -16.50
C GLY A 388 2.43 -4.95 -15.50
N ALA A 389 3.67 -4.70 -15.92
CA ALA A 389 4.70 -4.08 -15.08
C ALA A 389 5.03 -2.67 -15.60
N ALA A 390 5.08 -1.69 -14.70
CA ALA A 390 5.60 -0.36 -15.05
C ALA A 390 7.11 -0.32 -14.86
N VAL A 391 7.77 0.55 -15.62
CA VAL A 391 9.17 0.91 -15.42
C VAL A 391 9.29 2.42 -15.36
N MET A 392 9.93 2.90 -14.30
CA MET A 392 10.19 4.30 -14.04
C MET A 392 11.69 4.58 -14.16
N ARG A 393 12.05 5.66 -14.84
CA ARG A 393 13.44 6.14 -14.88
C ARG A 393 13.72 7.09 -13.71
N ILE A 394 14.96 7.09 -13.25
CA ILE A 394 15.50 8.14 -12.37
C ILE A 394 16.43 9.00 -13.22
N LYS A 395 16.28 10.33 -13.18
CA LYS A 395 16.94 11.30 -14.08
C LYS A 395 18.48 11.36 -14.01
N ARG A 396 19.12 10.51 -13.21
CA ARG A 396 20.58 10.34 -13.16
C ARG A 396 20.99 9.13 -13.98
N ASP A 397 20.89 7.94 -13.40
CA ASP A 397 21.14 6.65 -14.04
C ASP A 397 20.29 5.59 -13.35
N GLY A 398 19.72 4.66 -14.12
CA GLY A 398 18.90 3.57 -13.59
C GLY A 398 17.42 3.91 -13.43
N GLY A 399 16.73 3.04 -12.71
CA GLY A 399 15.30 3.08 -12.54
C GLY A 399 14.78 1.89 -11.76
N TYR A 400 13.47 1.88 -11.56
CA TYR A 400 12.79 0.82 -10.84
C TYR A 400 11.56 0.35 -11.61
N SER A 401 11.13 -0.87 -11.34
CA SER A 401 9.88 -1.43 -11.82
C SER A 401 8.88 -1.59 -10.68
N LEU A 402 7.60 -1.44 -10.98
CA LEU A 402 6.49 -1.69 -10.06
C LEU A 402 5.47 -2.63 -10.69
N VAL A 403 4.93 -3.50 -9.85
CA VAL A 403 3.88 -4.46 -10.19
C VAL A 403 2.91 -4.54 -9.02
N THR A 404 1.61 -4.55 -9.30
CA THR A 404 0.60 -5.15 -8.41
C THR A 404 0.09 -6.46 -8.99
N HIS A 405 -0.20 -7.43 -8.12
CA HIS A 405 -0.74 -8.72 -8.54
C HIS A 405 -1.47 -9.45 -7.42
N SER A 406 -2.52 -10.18 -7.79
CA SER A 406 -3.31 -11.01 -6.89
C SER A 406 -3.91 -12.23 -7.60
N ARG A 407 -4.18 -13.29 -6.83
CA ARG A 407 -4.78 -14.55 -7.32
C ARG A 407 -5.97 -15.01 -6.48
N ALA A 408 -6.96 -14.13 -6.31
CA ALA A 408 -8.21 -14.45 -5.62
C ALA A 408 -8.95 -15.67 -6.22
N ASP A 409 -8.83 -15.88 -7.54
CA ASP A 409 -9.36 -17.05 -8.25
C ASP A 409 -8.80 -18.39 -7.73
N LEU A 410 -7.53 -18.39 -7.30
CA LEU A 410 -6.89 -19.55 -6.69
C LEU A 410 -7.10 -19.57 -5.17
N ALA A 411 -6.94 -18.43 -4.52
CA ALA A 411 -7.00 -18.30 -3.06
C ALA A 411 -8.40 -18.58 -2.48
N LEU A 412 -9.45 -18.42 -3.28
CA LEU A 412 -10.81 -18.88 -2.97
C LEU A 412 -10.91 -20.41 -2.84
N GLN A 413 -10.09 -21.16 -3.59
CA GLN A 413 -10.09 -22.62 -3.60
C GLN A 413 -9.08 -23.19 -2.60
N ASP A 414 -7.91 -22.56 -2.49
CA ASP A 414 -6.89 -22.85 -1.48
C ASP A 414 -6.09 -21.58 -1.20
N THR A 415 -6.32 -21.01 -0.02
CA THR A 415 -5.75 -19.73 0.39
C THR A 415 -4.23 -19.77 0.44
N TYR A 416 -3.63 -20.88 0.89
CA TYR A 416 -2.18 -20.99 0.97
C TYR A 416 -1.54 -20.98 -0.43
N TRP A 417 -1.95 -21.91 -1.29
CA TRP A 417 -1.35 -22.07 -2.60
C TRP A 417 -1.66 -20.90 -3.53
N GLY A 418 -2.88 -20.36 -3.49
CA GLY A 418 -3.24 -19.17 -4.26
C GLY A 418 -2.41 -17.95 -3.88
N THR A 419 -2.18 -17.74 -2.58
CA THR A 419 -1.33 -16.66 -2.06
C THR A 419 0.13 -16.84 -2.47
N LEU A 420 0.66 -18.05 -2.30
CA LEU A 420 2.04 -18.37 -2.66
C LEU A 420 2.28 -18.13 -4.16
N ILE A 421 1.39 -18.63 -5.01
CA ILE A 421 1.49 -18.46 -6.47
C ILE A 421 1.40 -16.98 -6.86
N ALA A 422 0.56 -16.16 -6.21
CA ALA A 422 0.51 -14.72 -6.47
C ALA A 422 1.88 -14.07 -6.29
N VAL A 423 2.59 -14.35 -5.19
CA VAL A 423 3.94 -13.79 -4.98
C VAL A 423 4.93 -14.24 -6.06
N LEU A 424 4.90 -15.52 -6.44
CA LEU A 424 5.80 -16.06 -7.46
C LEU A 424 5.51 -15.48 -8.86
N GLU A 425 4.24 -15.26 -9.19
CA GLU A 425 3.86 -14.59 -10.44
C GLU A 425 4.28 -13.12 -10.46
N SER A 426 4.26 -12.42 -9.32
CA SER A 426 4.84 -11.07 -9.22
C SER A 426 6.33 -11.07 -9.56
N VAL A 427 7.09 -12.09 -9.11
CA VAL A 427 8.51 -12.26 -9.50
C VAL A 427 8.64 -12.39 -11.03
N ARG A 428 7.80 -13.20 -11.67
CA ARG A 428 7.82 -13.36 -13.14
C ARG A 428 7.51 -12.05 -13.87
N LYS A 429 6.52 -11.28 -13.40
CA LYS A 429 6.17 -9.97 -13.94
C LYS A 429 7.34 -8.99 -13.83
N THR A 430 7.99 -8.90 -12.68
CA THR A 430 9.17 -8.05 -12.48
C THR A 430 10.34 -8.47 -13.39
N LEU A 431 10.64 -9.78 -13.47
CA LEU A 431 11.69 -10.29 -14.36
C LEU A 431 11.38 -10.06 -15.85
N SER A 432 10.10 -10.01 -16.25
CA SER A 432 9.68 -9.86 -17.65
C SER A 432 10.07 -8.52 -18.28
N VAL A 433 10.29 -7.48 -17.45
CA VAL A 433 10.79 -6.17 -17.88
C VAL A 433 12.30 -6.01 -17.63
N GLY A 434 13.00 -7.11 -17.32
CA GLY A 434 14.44 -7.11 -17.06
C GLY A 434 14.82 -6.53 -15.71
N ALA A 435 13.85 -6.40 -14.80
CA ALA A 435 14.10 -5.91 -13.46
C ALA A 435 14.51 -7.05 -12.52
N GLU A 436 15.41 -6.74 -11.59
CA GLU A 436 15.75 -7.59 -10.45
C GLU A 436 14.77 -7.33 -9.31
N PRO A 437 13.96 -8.32 -8.88
CA PRO A 437 13.09 -8.17 -7.72
C PRO A 437 13.89 -7.86 -6.45
N LEU A 438 13.52 -6.81 -5.73
CA LEU A 438 14.23 -6.39 -4.52
C LEU A 438 13.43 -6.62 -3.25
N ALA A 439 12.16 -6.20 -3.23
CA ALA A 439 11.28 -6.37 -2.08
C ALA A 439 9.81 -6.29 -2.49
N ILE A 440 8.93 -6.72 -1.59
CA ILE A 440 7.50 -6.53 -1.73
C ILE A 440 6.93 -5.62 -0.64
N THR A 441 5.80 -5.03 -0.96
CA THR A 441 4.81 -4.54 -0.03
C THR A 441 3.54 -5.37 -0.20
N ASN A 442 2.86 -5.76 0.88
CA ASN A 442 1.67 -6.59 0.81
C ASN A 442 0.43 -5.86 1.34
N CYS A 443 -0.74 -6.12 0.76
CA CYS A 443 -2.02 -5.82 1.40
C CYS A 443 -2.83 -7.11 1.56
N VAL A 444 -3.04 -7.52 2.81
CA VAL A 444 -3.90 -8.65 3.16
C VAL A 444 -5.34 -8.16 3.11
N ASN A 445 -6.13 -8.62 2.14
CA ASN A 445 -7.57 -8.37 2.09
C ASN A 445 -8.30 -9.65 2.46
N TYR A 446 -8.98 -9.65 3.61
CA TYR A 446 -9.59 -10.83 4.18
C TYR A 446 -10.93 -10.53 4.84
N GLY A 447 -11.75 -11.56 5.00
CA GLY A 447 -13.01 -11.49 5.76
C GLY A 447 -12.76 -11.33 7.26
N ASP A 448 -13.78 -11.65 8.06
CA ASP A 448 -13.68 -11.59 9.53
C ASP A 448 -12.68 -12.65 10.05
N PRO A 449 -11.56 -12.23 10.67
CA PRO A 449 -10.54 -13.14 11.19
C PRO A 449 -10.99 -13.89 12.45
N ASP A 450 -12.02 -13.43 13.17
CA ASP A 450 -12.59 -14.18 14.30
C ASP A 450 -13.45 -15.36 13.80
N VAL A 451 -13.99 -15.27 12.57
CA VAL A 451 -14.80 -16.33 11.94
C VAL A 451 -13.91 -17.38 11.25
N ASP A 452 -12.88 -16.95 10.53
CA ASP A 452 -11.92 -17.85 9.86
C ASP A 452 -10.44 -17.48 10.17
N PRO A 453 -9.97 -17.75 11.39
CA PRO A 453 -8.58 -17.50 11.76
C PRO A 453 -7.60 -18.46 11.06
N VAL A 454 -8.05 -19.66 10.67
CA VAL A 454 -7.20 -20.67 10.02
C VAL A 454 -6.85 -20.22 8.60
N GLY A 455 -7.80 -19.71 7.84
CA GLY A 455 -7.54 -19.21 6.49
C GLY A 455 -6.68 -17.94 6.48
N LEU A 456 -6.84 -17.03 7.44
CA LEU A 456 -5.90 -15.91 7.62
C LEU A 456 -4.48 -16.43 7.90
N SER A 457 -4.34 -17.42 8.79
CA SER A 457 -3.04 -18.04 9.04
C SER A 457 -2.46 -18.69 7.77
N ALA A 458 -3.30 -19.33 6.95
CA ALA A 458 -2.85 -19.94 5.70
C ALA A 458 -2.26 -18.90 4.75
N MET A 459 -2.91 -17.73 4.63
CA MET A 459 -2.41 -16.60 3.83
C MET A 459 -1.07 -16.07 4.37
N MET A 460 -0.97 -15.83 5.68
CA MET A 460 0.26 -15.30 6.28
C MET A 460 1.43 -16.29 6.20
N THR A 461 1.18 -17.58 6.41
CA THR A 461 2.19 -18.63 6.23
C THR A 461 2.61 -18.75 4.77
N ALA A 462 1.69 -18.61 3.81
CA ALA A 462 2.02 -18.60 2.39
C ALA A 462 2.89 -17.41 2.00
N LEU A 463 2.56 -16.21 2.47
CA LEU A 463 3.36 -15.00 2.24
C LEU A 463 4.80 -15.20 2.74
N LYS A 464 4.96 -15.67 3.98
CA LYS A 464 6.28 -16.00 4.56
C LYS A 464 7.04 -16.98 3.65
N ASN A 465 6.43 -18.11 3.33
CA ASN A 465 7.09 -19.19 2.59
C ASN A 465 7.42 -18.76 1.15
N ALA A 466 6.58 -17.94 0.51
CA ALA A 466 6.83 -17.44 -0.83
C ALA A 466 8.00 -16.44 -0.87
N CYS A 467 8.10 -15.55 0.14
CA CYS A 467 9.24 -14.66 0.30
C CYS A 467 10.53 -15.43 0.57
N GLU A 468 10.51 -16.45 1.44
CA GLU A 468 11.67 -17.31 1.72
C GLU A 468 12.09 -18.12 0.47
N PHE A 469 11.12 -18.66 -0.28
CA PHE A 469 11.40 -19.41 -1.50
C PHE A 469 12.00 -18.52 -2.60
N SER A 470 11.42 -17.33 -2.80
CA SER A 470 11.86 -16.37 -3.82
C SER A 470 13.15 -15.65 -3.47
N GLY A 471 13.45 -15.50 -2.17
CA GLY A 471 14.50 -14.63 -1.67
C GLY A 471 14.13 -13.15 -1.74
N VAL A 472 12.85 -12.83 -1.96
CA VAL A 472 12.35 -11.44 -2.02
C VAL A 472 11.68 -11.10 -0.68
N PRO A 473 12.31 -10.27 0.16
CA PRO A 473 11.80 -9.90 1.48
C PRO A 473 10.63 -8.92 1.43
N VAL A 474 9.95 -8.77 2.57
CA VAL A 474 8.86 -7.81 2.79
C VAL A 474 9.44 -6.50 3.34
N ALA A 475 9.20 -5.39 2.66
CA ALA A 475 9.63 -4.06 3.10
C ALA A 475 8.55 -3.32 3.89
N SER A 476 7.27 -3.55 3.57
CA SER A 476 6.12 -2.92 4.23
C SER A 476 4.85 -3.73 3.98
N GLY A 477 3.74 -3.35 4.60
CA GLY A 477 2.44 -3.91 4.26
C GLY A 477 1.29 -3.29 5.04
N ASN A 478 0.08 -3.74 4.71
CA ASN A 478 -1.18 -3.35 5.29
C ASN A 478 -2.08 -4.59 5.44
N ALA A 479 -3.07 -4.52 6.33
CA ALA A 479 -4.07 -5.56 6.53
C ALA A 479 -5.47 -4.95 6.60
N SER A 480 -6.27 -5.28 5.59
CA SER A 480 -7.70 -5.00 5.49
C SER A 480 -8.48 -6.25 5.89
N LEU A 481 -8.95 -6.30 7.12
CA LEU A 481 -9.75 -7.41 7.64
C LEU A 481 -11.24 -7.02 7.70
N TYR A 482 -12.13 -7.94 8.06
CA TYR A 482 -13.57 -7.67 8.17
C TYR A 482 -14.24 -7.26 6.84
N ASN A 483 -13.68 -7.66 5.70
CA ASN A 483 -14.31 -7.50 4.38
C ASN A 483 -15.44 -8.53 4.20
N THR A 484 -16.42 -8.50 5.10
CA THR A 484 -17.58 -9.39 5.16
C THR A 484 -18.87 -8.57 5.13
N TYR A 485 -19.83 -9.00 4.31
CA TYR A 485 -21.15 -8.38 4.26
C TYR A 485 -22.23 -9.43 4.51
N GLN A 486 -23.04 -9.23 5.55
CA GLN A 486 -24.09 -10.18 5.97
C GLN A 486 -23.57 -11.63 6.13
N GLY A 487 -22.38 -11.81 6.72
CA GLY A 487 -21.74 -13.10 6.92
C GLY A 487 -21.14 -13.73 5.66
N LYS A 488 -21.13 -13.03 4.52
CA LYS A 488 -20.44 -13.45 3.30
C LYS A 488 -19.13 -12.68 3.14
N PRO A 489 -17.96 -13.33 3.31
CA PRO A 489 -16.68 -12.68 3.09
C PRO A 489 -16.36 -12.56 1.60
N ILE A 490 -15.50 -11.61 1.26
CA ILE A 490 -14.78 -11.63 -0.02
C ILE A 490 -13.94 -12.91 -0.15
N PRO A 491 -13.51 -13.30 -1.36
CA PRO A 491 -12.43 -14.26 -1.53
C PRO A 491 -11.17 -13.78 -0.79
N PRO A 492 -10.43 -14.68 -0.13
CA PRO A 492 -9.09 -14.38 0.38
C PRO A 492 -8.23 -13.74 -0.72
N THR A 493 -7.80 -12.49 -0.52
CA THR A 493 -7.11 -11.72 -1.55
C THR A 493 -5.83 -11.09 -0.98
N LEU A 494 -4.69 -11.72 -1.21
CA LEU A 494 -3.41 -11.04 -1.04
C LEU A 494 -3.12 -10.20 -2.28
N VAL A 495 -2.94 -8.89 -2.10
CA VAL A 495 -2.37 -8.02 -3.13
C VAL A 495 -0.89 -7.84 -2.84
N VAL A 496 -0.06 -8.14 -3.84
CA VAL A 496 1.39 -7.97 -3.77
C VAL A 496 1.79 -6.77 -4.62
N GLY A 497 2.38 -5.76 -4.00
CA GLY A 497 3.18 -4.74 -4.67
C GLY A 497 4.64 -5.16 -4.71
N MET A 498 5.27 -5.27 -5.88
CA MET A 498 6.68 -5.68 -5.99
C MET A 498 7.52 -4.57 -6.61
N LEU A 499 8.61 -4.22 -5.92
CA LEU A 499 9.63 -3.32 -6.40
C LEU A 499 10.79 -4.13 -7.00
N GLY A 500 11.26 -3.71 -8.17
CA GLY A 500 12.48 -4.24 -8.77
C GLY A 500 13.42 -3.16 -9.29
N LYS A 501 14.72 -3.45 -9.32
CA LYS A 501 15.74 -2.57 -9.91
C LYS A 501 15.90 -2.87 -11.39
N VAL A 502 15.93 -1.84 -12.23
CA VAL A 502 16.05 -2.02 -13.68
C VAL A 502 16.90 -0.93 -14.30
N ASN A 503 17.52 -1.23 -15.44
CA ASN A 503 18.06 -0.20 -16.32
C ASN A 503 16.98 0.13 -17.37
N PRO A 504 16.30 1.30 -17.29
CA PRO A 504 15.21 1.63 -18.20
C PRO A 504 15.62 1.68 -19.67
N GLN A 505 16.90 1.93 -19.96
CA GLN A 505 17.42 1.97 -21.34
C GLN A 505 17.51 0.59 -21.99
N LYS A 506 17.50 -0.49 -21.20
CA LYS A 506 17.60 -1.88 -21.68
C LYS A 506 16.24 -2.57 -21.78
N VAL A 507 15.17 -1.92 -21.36
CA VAL A 507 13.83 -2.52 -21.35
C VAL A 507 13.36 -2.72 -22.78
N ALA A 508 13.04 -3.96 -23.13
CA ALA A 508 12.54 -4.32 -24.44
C ALA A 508 11.18 -3.67 -24.69
N LYS A 509 10.96 -3.20 -25.92
CA LYS A 509 9.66 -2.68 -26.38
C LYS A 509 9.03 -3.66 -27.37
N PRO A 510 7.69 -3.71 -27.46
CA PRO A 510 7.03 -4.56 -28.43
C PRO A 510 7.40 -4.14 -29.85
N LYS A 511 7.80 -5.12 -30.67
CA LYS A 511 8.19 -4.95 -32.07
C LYS A 511 7.78 -6.18 -32.89
N PRO A 512 7.71 -6.08 -34.23
CA PRO A 512 7.40 -7.22 -35.07
C PRO A 512 8.33 -8.41 -34.78
N SER A 513 7.75 -9.57 -34.50
CA SER A 513 8.46 -10.74 -33.98
C SER A 513 7.60 -12.00 -34.08
N LYS A 514 8.23 -13.15 -33.87
CA LYS A 514 7.53 -14.39 -33.58
C LYS A 514 7.13 -14.42 -32.10
N VAL A 515 6.05 -15.11 -31.79
CA VAL A 515 5.53 -15.26 -30.43
C VAL A 515 5.72 -16.71 -30.00
N PHE A 516 6.32 -16.90 -28.83
CA PHE A 516 6.60 -18.19 -28.24
C PHE A 516 5.91 -18.31 -26.89
N ALA A 517 5.28 -19.45 -26.63
CA ALA A 517 4.94 -19.88 -25.29
C ALA A 517 6.18 -20.52 -24.66
N VAL A 518 6.60 -20.03 -23.49
CA VAL A 518 7.80 -20.48 -22.79
C VAL A 518 7.43 -20.92 -21.38
N GLY A 519 7.71 -22.18 -21.05
CA GLY A 519 7.39 -22.82 -19.76
C GLY A 519 6.36 -23.95 -19.88
N TRP A 520 5.66 -24.21 -18.77
CA TRP A 520 4.75 -25.35 -18.58
C TRP A 520 3.30 -24.91 -18.42
N ASN A 521 2.38 -25.77 -18.84
CA ASN A 521 0.94 -25.51 -18.82
C ASN A 521 0.27 -25.81 -17.47
N ASP A 522 1.00 -26.36 -16.52
CA ASP A 522 0.61 -26.61 -15.14
C ASP A 522 1.59 -25.92 -14.16
N PHE A 523 1.46 -26.18 -12.87
CA PHE A 523 2.32 -25.59 -11.84
C PHE A 523 2.94 -26.67 -10.96
N GLU A 524 4.26 -26.61 -10.80
CA GLU A 524 5.04 -27.38 -9.81
C GLU A 524 6.06 -26.43 -9.16
N LEU A 525 6.14 -26.41 -7.83
CA LEU A 525 6.95 -25.41 -7.14
C LEU A 525 8.44 -25.52 -7.47
N GLU A 526 8.94 -26.75 -7.63
CA GLU A 526 10.35 -27.09 -7.81
C GLU A 526 10.96 -26.46 -9.08
N ARG A 527 10.18 -26.35 -10.15
CA ARG A 527 10.63 -25.81 -11.45
C ARG A 527 10.45 -24.30 -11.61
N GLU A 528 9.86 -23.61 -10.62
CA GLU A 528 9.60 -22.17 -10.67
C GLU A 528 10.89 -21.37 -10.95
N LYS A 529 11.97 -21.71 -10.25
CA LYS A 529 13.27 -21.05 -10.40
C LYS A 529 13.90 -21.29 -11.76
N GLU A 530 13.59 -22.40 -12.44
CA GLU A 530 14.04 -22.66 -13.81
C GLU A 530 13.40 -21.69 -14.79
N LEU A 531 12.08 -21.46 -14.65
CA LEU A 531 11.38 -20.46 -15.46
C LEU A 531 11.95 -19.05 -15.21
N TRP A 532 12.25 -18.68 -13.96
CA TRP A 532 12.85 -17.37 -13.66
C TRP A 532 14.22 -17.17 -14.33
N ARG A 533 15.07 -18.21 -14.34
CA ARG A 533 16.35 -18.17 -15.06
C ARG A 533 16.14 -17.98 -16.57
N ALA A 534 15.15 -18.66 -17.14
CA ALA A 534 14.80 -18.50 -18.55
C ALA A 534 14.29 -17.07 -18.86
N ILE A 535 13.38 -16.52 -18.05
CA ILE A 535 12.88 -15.14 -18.21
C ILE A 535 14.03 -14.14 -18.13
N ARG A 536 14.89 -14.24 -17.11
CA ARG A 536 16.05 -13.35 -16.94
C ARG A 536 16.95 -13.36 -18.16
N LYS A 537 17.35 -14.55 -18.62
CA LYS A 537 18.18 -14.71 -19.81
C LYS A 537 17.55 -14.08 -21.04
N LEU A 538 16.27 -14.35 -21.29
CA LEU A 538 15.56 -13.84 -22.47
C LEU A 538 15.38 -12.33 -22.42
N SER A 539 15.13 -11.77 -21.24
CA SER A 539 15.06 -10.31 -21.07
C SER A 539 16.43 -9.66 -21.28
N GLU A 540 17.53 -10.27 -20.82
CA GLU A 540 18.90 -9.79 -21.06
C GLU A 540 19.28 -9.85 -22.56
N GLU A 541 18.75 -10.83 -23.29
CA GLU A 541 18.86 -10.94 -24.76
C GLU A 541 17.96 -9.94 -25.51
N GLY A 542 17.19 -9.11 -24.80
CA GLY A 542 16.34 -8.06 -25.37
C GLY A 542 15.01 -8.56 -25.94
N ALA A 543 14.55 -9.75 -25.54
CA ALA A 543 13.21 -10.22 -25.86
C ALA A 543 12.16 -9.40 -25.08
N PHE A 544 11.04 -9.09 -25.73
CA PHE A 544 9.88 -8.56 -25.02
C PHE A 544 9.08 -9.73 -24.44
N ILE A 545 8.71 -9.66 -23.17
CA ILE A 545 8.09 -10.77 -22.44
C ILE A 545 6.80 -10.27 -21.80
N LEU A 546 5.71 -11.02 -21.99
CA LEU A 546 4.47 -10.83 -21.25
C LEU A 546 4.29 -11.94 -20.23
N SER A 547 4.15 -11.54 -18.96
CA SER A 547 3.80 -12.44 -17.86
C SER A 547 2.40 -12.09 -17.35
N SER A 548 1.45 -12.99 -17.60
CA SER A 548 0.05 -12.83 -17.20
C SER A 548 -0.54 -14.18 -16.84
N SER A 549 -1.37 -14.22 -15.79
CA SER A 549 -2.13 -15.41 -15.39
C SER A 549 -3.17 -15.86 -16.43
N GLN A 550 -3.45 -15.03 -17.44
CA GLN A 550 -4.30 -15.37 -18.59
C GLN A 550 -3.50 -15.51 -19.90
N LEU A 551 -2.17 -15.44 -19.85
CA LEU A 551 -1.22 -15.34 -20.97
C LEU A 551 -1.38 -14.07 -21.83
N LEU A 552 -2.57 -13.85 -22.37
CA LEU A 552 -2.94 -12.72 -23.20
C LEU A 552 -4.37 -12.30 -22.83
N THR A 553 -4.62 -11.00 -22.76
CA THR A 553 -5.93 -10.44 -22.40
C THR A 553 -6.37 -9.43 -23.45
N ARG A 554 -7.65 -9.07 -23.45
CA ARG A 554 -8.20 -7.99 -24.27
C ARG A 554 -7.39 -6.70 -24.14
N THR A 555 -7.02 -6.32 -22.92
CA THR A 555 -6.15 -5.15 -22.65
C THR A 555 -4.84 -5.23 -23.44
N HIS A 556 -4.12 -6.35 -23.35
CA HIS A 556 -2.86 -6.53 -24.10
C HIS A 556 -3.06 -6.38 -25.61
N VAL A 557 -4.14 -6.96 -26.15
CA VAL A 557 -4.45 -6.91 -27.58
C VAL A 557 -4.72 -5.47 -28.03
N GLU A 558 -5.50 -4.70 -27.26
CA GLU A 558 -5.76 -3.29 -27.56
C GLU A 558 -4.50 -2.45 -27.42
N THR A 559 -3.69 -2.66 -26.38
CA THR A 559 -2.41 -1.96 -26.21
C THR A 559 -1.47 -2.24 -27.39
N PHE A 560 -1.35 -3.49 -27.87
CA PHE A 560 -0.54 -3.76 -29.07
C PHE A 560 -1.02 -2.97 -30.31
N ARG A 561 -2.34 -2.82 -30.50
CA ARG A 561 -2.89 -2.07 -31.64
C ARG A 561 -2.50 -0.60 -31.63
N GLU A 562 -2.36 0.02 -30.45
CA GLU A 562 -1.88 1.41 -30.33
C GLU A 562 -0.42 1.58 -30.75
N TYR A 563 0.39 0.54 -30.54
CA TYR A 563 1.75 0.47 -31.07
C TYR A 563 1.78 0.21 -32.59
N GLY A 564 0.62 0.13 -33.26
CA GLY A 564 0.50 -0.24 -34.66
C GLY A 564 0.89 -1.69 -34.90
N LEU A 565 0.61 -2.58 -33.93
CA LEU A 565 0.94 -4.00 -33.98
C LEU A 565 -0.31 -4.86 -33.87
N LYS A 566 -0.38 -5.90 -34.69
CA LYS A 566 -1.41 -6.92 -34.67
C LYS A 566 -0.82 -8.24 -34.17
N ILE A 567 -1.42 -8.79 -33.12
CA ILE A 567 -1.06 -10.11 -32.59
C ILE A 567 -1.95 -11.19 -33.19
N GLU A 568 -1.35 -12.25 -33.72
CA GLU A 568 -2.02 -13.42 -34.26
C GLU A 568 -1.40 -14.68 -33.64
N VAL A 569 -2.08 -15.28 -32.67
CA VAL A 569 -1.56 -16.41 -31.90
C VAL A 569 -2.62 -17.48 -31.68
N LYS A 570 -2.20 -18.76 -31.64
CA LYS A 570 -2.99 -19.86 -31.09
C LYS A 570 -2.48 -20.16 -29.68
N LEU A 571 -3.15 -19.57 -28.68
CA LEU A 571 -2.77 -19.75 -27.28
C LEU A 571 -2.80 -21.24 -26.89
N PRO A 572 -1.81 -21.72 -26.12
CA PRO A 572 -1.85 -23.06 -25.55
C PRO A 572 -2.93 -23.16 -24.46
N GLU A 573 -3.47 -24.35 -24.27
CA GLU A 573 -4.31 -24.63 -23.10
C GLU A 573 -3.42 -24.72 -21.85
N VAL A 574 -3.76 -23.92 -20.84
CA VAL A 574 -3.08 -23.87 -19.55
C VAL A 574 -4.06 -24.07 -18.40
N ARG A 575 -3.58 -24.68 -17.32
CA ARG A 575 -4.32 -24.76 -16.05
C ARG A 575 -4.39 -23.38 -15.39
N PRO A 576 -5.37 -23.15 -14.48
CA PRO A 576 -5.47 -21.87 -13.77
C PRO A 576 -4.17 -21.49 -13.05
N ALA A 577 -3.55 -22.44 -12.37
CA ALA A 577 -2.17 -22.32 -11.90
C ALA A 577 -1.24 -22.92 -12.96
N HIS A 578 -0.39 -22.09 -13.56
CA HIS A 578 0.59 -22.53 -14.54
C HIS A 578 1.92 -21.76 -14.43
N GLN A 579 2.91 -22.19 -15.21
CA GLN A 579 4.26 -21.64 -15.25
C GLN A 579 4.65 -21.30 -16.69
N MET A 580 4.00 -20.29 -17.27
CA MET A 580 4.20 -19.93 -18.67
C MET A 580 4.20 -18.41 -18.85
N VAL A 581 5.03 -17.95 -19.78
CA VAL A 581 5.06 -16.57 -20.26
C VAL A 581 5.03 -16.56 -21.78
N LEU A 582 4.62 -15.43 -22.36
CA LEU A 582 4.71 -15.21 -23.79
C LEU A 582 5.97 -14.40 -24.10
N VAL A 583 6.79 -14.90 -25.02
CA VAL A 583 8.06 -14.30 -25.42
C VAL A 583 7.98 -13.87 -26.87
N PHE A 584 8.31 -12.62 -27.12
CA PHE A 584 8.28 -11.97 -28.42
C PHE A 584 9.73 -11.78 -28.87
N SER A 585 10.14 -12.59 -29.86
CA SER A 585 11.52 -12.65 -30.33
C SER A 585 11.58 -12.95 -31.83
N GLU A 586 12.61 -12.46 -32.50
CA GLU A 586 12.87 -12.78 -33.92
C GLU A 586 13.42 -14.21 -34.09
N ARG A 587 14.10 -14.72 -33.06
CA ARG A 587 14.72 -16.05 -33.05
C ARG A 587 14.04 -16.92 -32.00
N THR A 588 14.01 -18.23 -32.25
CA THR A 588 13.54 -19.20 -31.27
C THR A 588 14.36 -19.08 -29.97
N PRO A 589 13.71 -18.86 -28.82
CA PRO A 589 14.37 -18.84 -27.50
C PRO A 589 15.22 -20.09 -27.26
N VAL A 590 16.45 -19.91 -26.76
CA VAL A 590 17.35 -21.01 -26.40
C VAL A 590 17.47 -21.05 -24.87
N VAL A 591 16.58 -21.81 -24.23
CA VAL A 591 16.46 -21.92 -22.77
C VAL A 591 16.16 -23.37 -22.37
N ASP A 592 16.48 -23.73 -21.12
CA ASP A 592 16.31 -25.09 -20.58
C ASP A 592 14.86 -25.38 -20.12
N VAL A 593 13.88 -24.62 -20.63
CA VAL A 593 12.45 -24.79 -20.36
C VAL A 593 11.72 -25.03 -21.68
N PRO A 594 10.53 -25.64 -21.69
CA PRO A 594 9.80 -25.89 -22.93
C PRO A 594 9.53 -24.59 -23.70
N VAL A 595 9.75 -24.62 -25.01
CA VAL A 595 9.52 -23.49 -25.93
C VAL A 595 8.66 -23.97 -27.09
N LYS A 596 7.60 -23.22 -27.40
CA LYS A 596 6.73 -23.51 -28.55
C LYS A 596 6.39 -22.22 -29.28
N GLU A 597 6.65 -22.16 -30.58
CA GLU A 597 6.15 -21.08 -31.45
C GLU A 597 4.63 -21.19 -31.55
N ILE A 598 3.92 -20.09 -31.27
CA ILE A 598 2.45 -20.05 -31.22
C ILE A 598 1.82 -19.02 -32.16
N GLY A 599 2.64 -18.17 -32.80
CA GLY A 599 2.15 -17.16 -33.73
C GLY A 599 3.12 -16.01 -33.94
N THR A 600 2.58 -14.85 -34.30
CA THR A 600 3.35 -13.67 -34.70
C THR A 600 2.76 -12.37 -34.17
N LEU A 601 3.62 -11.39 -33.93
CA LEU A 601 3.28 -9.99 -33.76
C LEU A 601 3.78 -9.25 -35.02
N SER A 602 2.88 -8.66 -35.80
CA SER A 602 3.22 -7.98 -37.06
C SER A 602 2.72 -6.54 -37.05
N ARG A 603 3.21 -5.71 -37.98
CA ARG A 603 2.60 -4.41 -38.27
C ARG A 603 1.35 -4.56 -39.14
#